data_AF-A0A3M0XGD6-F1
#
_entry.id   AF-A0A3M0XGD6-F1
#
_cell.length_a   1.000
_cell.length_b   1.000
_cell.length_c   1.000
_cell.angle_alpha   90.00
_cell.angle_beta   90.00
_cell.angle_gamma   90.00
#
_symmetry.space_group_name_H-M   'P 1'
#
loop_
_entity.id
_entity.type
_entity.pdbx_description
1 polymer ?
#
loop_
_entity_poly.entity_id
_entity_poly.type
_entity_poly.pdbx_seq_one_letter_code
_entity_poly.pdbx_strand_id
1 'polypeptide(L)'
;MLKWWRKIYYFFYSRYLIAKYAYPRPKFEDRDVLERIIFPYILVNYNPKTILDIGREDYQQFYNLFFKGRQLWTLDKNPERKEFGAANHITDDAANLTKHFADNFFDFVLMNGVFGWGLND
;
A
#
# COMPACT_ATOMS: atom_id res chain seq x y z
N MET A 1 -8.34 -11.81 -22.85
CA MET A 1 -8.98 -10.47 -22.99
C MET A 1 -9.00 -9.66 -21.70
N LEU A 2 -9.51 -10.16 -20.58
CA LEU A 2 -9.66 -9.39 -19.33
C LEU A 2 -8.35 -8.81 -18.75
N LYS A 3 -7.24 -9.56 -18.81
CA LYS A 3 -5.92 -9.09 -18.34
C LYS A 3 -5.38 -7.89 -19.12
N TRP A 4 -5.68 -7.79 -20.42
CA TRP A 4 -5.18 -6.72 -21.29
C TRP A 4 -5.84 -5.38 -20.94
N TRP A 5 -7.17 -5.38 -20.79
CA TRP A 5 -7.93 -4.21 -20.32
C TRP A 5 -7.51 -3.76 -18.93
N ARG A 6 -7.30 -4.70 -18.00
CA ARG A 6 -6.76 -4.39 -16.66
C ARG A 6 -5.37 -3.78 -16.73
N LYS A 7 -4.50 -4.27 -17.61
CA LYS A 7 -3.16 -3.72 -17.81
C LYS A 7 -3.21 -2.27 -18.28
N ILE A 8 -4.03 -1.98 -19.28
CA ILE A 8 -4.25 -0.62 -19.76
C ILE A 8 -4.80 0.26 -18.64
N TYR A 9 -5.85 -0.20 -17.96
CA TYR A 9 -6.48 0.53 -16.88
C TYR A 9 -5.49 0.90 -15.77
N TYR A 10 -4.78 -0.08 -15.21
CA TYR A 10 -3.83 0.18 -14.11
C TYR A 10 -2.61 0.98 -14.57
N PHE A 11 -2.17 0.84 -15.82
CA PHE A 11 -1.12 1.70 -16.37
C PHE A 11 -1.52 3.18 -16.33
N PHE A 12 -2.72 3.53 -16.82
CA PHE A 12 -3.17 4.92 -16.81
C PHE A 12 -3.57 5.39 -15.41
N TYR A 13 -4.27 4.56 -14.65
CA TYR A 13 -4.76 4.92 -13.32
C TYR A 13 -3.63 5.21 -12.34
N SER A 14 -2.60 4.36 -12.29
CA SER A 14 -1.45 4.60 -11.42
C SER A 14 -0.69 5.86 -11.82
N ARG A 15 -0.51 6.13 -13.12
CA ARG A 15 0.12 7.37 -13.58
C ARG A 15 -0.70 8.61 -13.23
N TYR A 16 -2.02 8.53 -13.31
CA TYR A 16 -2.92 9.60 -12.88
C TYR A 16 -2.78 9.88 -11.38
N LEU A 17 -2.84 8.84 -10.54
CA LEU A 17 -2.69 9.00 -9.09
C LEU A 17 -1.36 9.63 -8.73
N ILE A 18 -0.26 9.13 -9.30
CA ILE A 18 1.09 9.65 -9.06
C ILE A 18 1.19 11.12 -9.49
N ALA A 19 0.73 11.45 -10.70
CA ALA A 19 0.78 12.82 -11.21
C ALA A 19 -0.04 13.81 -10.37
N LYS A 20 -1.11 13.34 -9.71
CA LYS A 20 -2.01 14.18 -8.91
C LYS A 20 -1.59 14.31 -7.45
N TYR A 21 -1.02 13.26 -6.86
CA TYR A 21 -0.85 13.18 -5.40
C TYR A 21 0.59 12.96 -4.94
N ALA A 22 1.48 12.43 -5.78
CA ALA A 22 2.85 12.21 -5.37
C ALA A 22 3.65 13.52 -5.40
N TYR A 23 4.57 13.67 -4.44
CA TYR A 23 5.54 14.76 -4.47
C TYR A 23 6.59 14.54 -5.60
N PRO A 24 7.24 15.60 -6.10
CA PRO A 24 8.30 15.46 -7.11
C PRO A 24 9.48 14.65 -6.57
N ARG A 25 9.89 13.61 -7.30
CA ARG A 25 11.00 12.73 -6.94
C ARG A 25 11.76 12.23 -8.18
N PRO A 26 13.04 11.84 -8.04
CA PRO A 26 13.80 11.25 -9.13
C PRO A 26 13.13 10.00 -9.70
N LYS A 27 13.28 9.82 -11.01
CA LYS A 27 12.87 8.59 -11.68
C LYS A 27 13.66 7.41 -11.10
N PHE A 28 12.95 6.32 -10.78
CA PHE A 28 13.53 5.12 -10.17
C PHE A 28 13.99 5.23 -8.71
N GLU A 29 13.57 6.28 -7.98
CA GLU A 29 13.53 6.17 -6.52
C GLU A 29 12.64 4.98 -6.13
N ASP A 30 12.92 4.32 -5.01
CA ASP A 30 12.22 3.10 -4.56
C ASP A 30 10.70 3.23 -4.61
N ARG A 31 10.16 4.38 -4.18
CA ARG A 31 8.71 4.64 -4.23
C ARG A 31 8.18 4.84 -5.65
N ASP A 32 8.97 5.41 -6.55
CA ASP A 32 8.60 5.54 -7.96
C ASP A 32 8.49 4.16 -8.62
N VAL A 33 9.41 3.24 -8.30
CA VAL A 33 9.34 1.84 -8.74
C VAL A 33 8.12 1.14 -8.15
N LEU A 34 7.88 1.29 -6.85
CA LEU A 34 6.73 0.70 -6.17
C LEU A 34 5.40 1.10 -6.83
N GLU A 35 5.21 2.40 -7.06
CA GLU A 35 3.93 2.93 -7.53
C GLU A 35 3.73 2.78 -9.05
N ARG A 36 4.80 2.87 -9.85
CA ARG A 36 4.70 2.79 -11.33
C ARG A 36 4.82 1.38 -11.87
N ILE A 37 5.46 0.47 -11.15
CA ILE A 37 5.80 -0.87 -11.64
C ILE A 37 5.15 -1.94 -10.76
N ILE A 38 5.42 -1.95 -9.46
CA ILE A 38 5.00 -3.03 -8.57
C ILE A 38 3.49 -3.03 -8.37
N PHE A 39 2.88 -1.91 -7.93
CA PHE A 39 1.43 -1.85 -7.72
C PHE A 39 0.62 -2.24 -8.97
N PRO A 40 0.86 -1.66 -10.17
CA PRO A 40 0.17 -2.09 -11.38
C PRO A 40 0.37 -3.58 -11.67
N TYR A 41 1.59 -4.09 -11.52
CA TYR A 41 1.88 -5.50 -11.77
C TYR A 41 1.09 -6.42 -10.83
N ILE A 42 1.07 -6.11 -9.53
CA ILE A 42 0.30 -6.87 -8.52
C ILE A 42 -1.20 -6.81 -8.83
N LEU A 43 -1.71 -5.60 -9.07
CA LEU A 43 -3.12 -5.35 -9.35
C LEU A 43 -3.60 -5.98 -10.67
N VAL A 44 -2.72 -6.22 -11.64
CA VAL A 44 -3.04 -6.88 -12.92
C VAL A 44 -2.92 -8.41 -12.82
N ASN A 45 -1.85 -8.91 -12.20
CA ASN A 45 -1.52 -10.33 -12.29
C ASN A 45 -2.12 -11.18 -11.15
N TYR A 46 -2.20 -10.63 -9.94
CA TYR A 46 -2.66 -11.36 -8.75
C TYR A 46 -4.06 -10.95 -8.33
N ASN A 47 -4.47 -9.71 -8.59
CA ASN A 47 -5.81 -9.21 -8.24
C ASN A 47 -6.17 -9.38 -6.75
N PRO A 48 -5.32 -8.96 -5.80
CA PRO A 48 -5.54 -9.21 -4.38
C PRO A 48 -6.87 -8.62 -3.92
N LYS A 49 -7.54 -9.31 -3.01
CA LYS A 49 -8.81 -8.94 -2.37
C LYS A 49 -8.59 -8.39 -0.98
N THR A 50 -7.67 -8.97 -0.23
CA THR A 50 -7.25 -8.52 1.10
C THR A 50 -5.82 -7.98 1.04
N ILE A 51 -5.64 -6.75 1.54
CA ILE A 51 -4.36 -6.05 1.52
C ILE A 51 -4.05 -5.56 2.91
N LEU A 52 -2.81 -5.78 3.36
CA LEU A 52 -2.25 -5.14 4.53
C LEU A 52 -1.16 -4.16 4.08
N ASP A 53 -1.21 -2.94 4.59
CA ASP A 53 -0.21 -1.92 4.34
C ASP A 53 0.34 -1.40 5.68
N ILE A 54 1.60 -1.72 5.95
CA ILE A 54 2.29 -1.52 7.22
C ILE A 54 3.24 -0.34 7.12
N GLY A 55 3.14 0.58 8.08
CA GLY A 55 3.93 1.80 8.14
C GLY A 55 3.35 2.85 7.22
N ARG A 56 2.64 3.83 7.81
CA ARG A 56 1.93 4.88 7.08
C ARG A 56 2.48 6.24 7.40
N GLU A 57 2.76 6.98 6.33
CA GLU A 57 3.10 8.39 6.39
C GLU A 57 2.08 9.24 5.61
N ASP A 58 2.09 10.55 5.86
CA ASP A 58 1.16 11.52 5.26
C ASP A 58 1.18 11.49 3.73
N TYR A 59 2.37 11.46 3.14
CA TYR A 59 2.59 11.37 1.71
C TYR A 59 2.12 10.04 1.10
N GLN A 60 1.81 9.02 1.89
CA GLN A 60 1.25 7.74 1.42
C GLN A 60 -0.27 7.68 1.52
N GLN A 61 -0.95 8.72 2.01
CA GLN A 61 -2.42 8.70 2.16
C GLN A 61 -3.14 8.31 0.86
N PHE A 62 -2.62 8.75 -0.30
CA PHE A 62 -3.21 8.43 -1.59
C PHE A 62 -3.06 6.95 -2.01
N TYR A 63 -2.27 6.14 -1.30
CA TYR A 63 -2.16 4.69 -1.55
C TYR A 63 -3.50 3.99 -1.36
N ASN A 64 -4.39 4.54 -0.51
CA ASN A 64 -5.77 4.08 -0.38
C ASN A 64 -6.52 4.02 -1.73
N LEU A 65 -6.17 4.90 -2.67
CA LEU A 65 -6.79 4.96 -3.99
C LEU A 65 -6.35 3.82 -4.90
N PHE A 66 -5.11 3.33 -4.79
CA PHE A 66 -4.64 2.18 -5.59
C PHE A 66 -5.45 0.92 -5.30
N PHE A 67 -5.89 0.75 -4.05
CA PHE A 67 -6.60 -0.43 -3.57
C PHE A 67 -8.10 -0.22 -3.43
N LYS A 68 -8.68 0.83 -4.02
CA LYS A 68 -10.12 1.07 -4.00
C LYS A 68 -10.90 -0.15 -4.50
N GLY A 69 -11.97 -0.50 -3.78
CA GLY A 69 -12.81 -1.67 -4.06
C GLY A 69 -12.23 -3.00 -3.56
N ARG A 70 -11.21 -2.96 -2.70
CA ARG A 70 -10.62 -4.11 -2.01
C ARG A 70 -10.72 -3.91 -0.50
N GLN A 71 -10.50 -4.99 0.24
CA GLN A 71 -10.39 -4.95 1.69
C GLN A 71 -8.98 -4.51 2.08
N LEU A 72 -8.77 -3.20 2.15
CA LEU A 72 -7.52 -2.59 2.60
C LEU A 72 -7.53 -2.42 4.12
N TRP A 73 -6.51 -2.98 4.76
CA TRP A 73 -6.12 -2.74 6.14
C TRP A 73 -4.82 -1.95 6.15
N THR A 74 -4.72 -1.02 7.08
CA THR A 74 -3.48 -0.27 7.32
C THR A 74 -3.07 -0.45 8.78
N LEU A 75 -1.78 -0.58 9.05
CA LEU A 75 -1.25 -0.72 10.40
C LEU A 75 -0.09 0.23 10.61
N ASP A 76 -0.11 0.96 11.73
CA ASP A 76 1.03 1.76 12.18
C ASP A 76 1.09 1.79 13.71
N LYS A 77 2.28 1.83 14.29
CA LYS A 77 2.46 1.92 15.75
C LYS A 77 2.11 3.32 16.29
N ASN A 78 2.29 4.36 15.48
CA ASN A 78 2.00 5.73 15.87
C ASN A 78 0.50 6.03 15.63
N PRO A 79 -0.29 6.33 16.68
CA PRO A 79 -1.73 6.63 16.56
C PRO A 79 -2.04 7.81 15.64
N GLU A 80 -1.13 8.77 15.49
CA GLU A 80 -1.32 9.93 14.61
C GLU A 80 -1.43 9.50 13.14
N ARG A 81 -0.79 8.39 12.75
CA ARG A 81 -0.81 7.90 11.36
C ARG A 81 -2.17 7.35 10.92
N LYS A 82 -3.10 7.17 11.87
CA LYS A 82 -4.47 6.74 11.58
C LYS A 82 -5.18 7.64 10.58
N GLU A 83 -4.92 8.95 10.59
CA GLU A 83 -5.57 9.90 9.67
C GLU A 83 -5.21 9.67 8.19
N PHE A 84 -4.05 9.06 7.93
CA PHE A 84 -3.57 8.72 6.59
C PHE A 84 -3.91 7.28 6.19
N GLY A 85 -4.39 6.48 7.13
CA GLY A 85 -4.74 5.08 6.96
C GLY A 85 -6.02 4.85 6.15
N ALA A 86 -6.34 3.58 5.93
CA ALA A 86 -7.63 3.16 5.39
C ALA A 86 -8.71 3.17 6.49
N ALA A 87 -9.97 2.94 6.11
CA ALA A 87 -11.07 2.83 7.08
C ALA A 87 -10.81 1.73 8.14
N ASN A 88 -10.16 0.63 7.75
CA ASN A 88 -9.77 -0.46 8.64
C ASN A 88 -8.33 -0.26 9.17
N HIS A 89 -8.05 0.88 9.78
CA HIS A 89 -6.73 1.16 10.37
C HIS A 89 -6.59 0.57 11.77
N ILE A 90 -5.46 -0.10 12.02
CA ILE A 90 -5.06 -0.62 13.32
C ILE A 90 -3.87 0.17 13.83
N THR A 91 -3.97 0.65 15.07
CA THR A 91 -2.84 1.26 15.78
C THR A 91 -2.22 0.21 16.70
N ASP A 92 -1.16 -0.45 16.24
CA ASP A 92 -0.40 -1.47 16.99
C ASP A 92 0.96 -1.71 16.31
N ASP A 93 1.83 -2.48 16.96
CA ASP A 93 3.07 -2.95 16.38
C ASP A 93 2.83 -4.10 15.37
N ALA A 94 3.60 -4.14 14.29
CA ALA A 94 3.51 -5.22 13.30
C ALA A 94 3.86 -6.60 13.90
N ALA A 95 4.65 -6.65 14.98
CA ALA A 95 4.92 -7.88 15.74
C ALA A 95 3.66 -8.47 16.40
N ASN A 96 2.60 -7.68 16.55
CA ASN A 96 1.32 -8.09 17.14
C ASN A 96 0.27 -8.55 16.11
N LEU A 97 0.63 -8.73 14.83
CA LEU A 97 -0.31 -9.07 13.75
C LEU A 97 -1.18 -10.30 14.05
N THR A 98 -0.65 -11.31 14.72
CA THR A 98 -1.36 -12.54 15.08
C THR A 98 -2.51 -12.31 16.08
N LYS A 99 -2.55 -11.16 16.75
CA LYS A 99 -3.69 -10.76 17.61
C LYS A 99 -4.90 -10.28 16.81
N HIS A 100 -4.69 -9.84 15.58
CA HIS A 100 -5.68 -9.15 14.76
C HIS A 100 -6.19 -9.99 13.59
N PHE A 101 -5.34 -10.87 13.06
CA PHE A 101 -5.63 -11.63 11.85
C PHE A 101 -5.27 -13.10 12.02
N ALA A 102 -6.06 -13.96 11.38
CA ALA A 102 -5.71 -15.36 11.20
C ALA A 102 -4.56 -15.50 10.19
N ASP A 103 -3.86 -16.64 10.24
CA ASP A 103 -2.84 -16.99 9.27
C ASP A 103 -3.40 -16.98 7.84
N ASN A 104 -2.57 -16.56 6.87
CA ASN A 104 -2.91 -16.50 5.45
C ASN A 104 -4.13 -15.63 5.10
N PHE A 105 -4.45 -14.62 5.93
CA PHE A 105 -5.58 -13.73 5.68
C PHE A 105 -5.36 -12.75 4.50
N PHE A 106 -4.11 -12.32 4.27
CA PHE A 106 -3.78 -11.30 3.27
C PHE A 106 -3.23 -11.88 1.97
N ASP A 107 -3.81 -11.48 0.84
CA ASP A 107 -3.29 -11.79 -0.49
C ASP A 107 -2.04 -10.95 -0.85
N PHE A 108 -1.92 -9.77 -0.25
CA PHE A 108 -0.82 -8.85 -0.49
C PHE A 108 -0.47 -8.08 0.79
N VAL A 109 0.80 -8.10 1.16
CA VAL A 109 1.35 -7.31 2.26
C VAL A 109 2.32 -6.30 1.67
N LEU A 110 2.06 -5.02 1.92
CA LEU A 110 2.96 -3.92 1.64
C LEU A 110 3.65 -3.51 2.95
N MET A 111 4.97 -3.58 2.94
CA MET A 111 5.80 -3.13 4.05
C MET A 111 7.09 -2.52 3.47
N ASN A 112 7.02 -1.24 3.12
CA ASN A 112 8.08 -0.55 2.37
C ASN A 112 8.66 0.61 3.19
N GLY A 113 9.95 0.51 3.56
CA GLY A 113 10.63 1.54 4.36
C GLY A 113 10.42 1.44 5.87
N VAL A 114 9.87 0.31 6.36
CA VAL A 114 9.61 0.07 7.79
C VAL A 114 10.86 -0.44 8.52
N PHE A 115 11.67 -1.28 7.86
CA PHE A 115 12.91 -1.79 8.44
C PHE A 115 13.93 -0.65 8.64
N GLY A 116 14.34 -0.43 9.89
CA GLY A 116 15.26 0.65 10.28
C GLY A 116 14.69 1.61 11.31
N TRP A 117 13.36 1.64 11.48
CA TRP A 117 12.68 2.45 12.50
C TRP A 117 12.34 1.61 13.73
N GLY A 118 12.81 2.03 14.91
CA GLY A 118 12.60 1.29 16.17
C GLY A 118 13.59 0.15 16.43
N LEU A 119 14.69 0.06 15.67
CA LEU A 119 15.78 -0.89 15.94
C LEU A 119 16.84 -0.35 16.92
N ASN A 120 16.74 0.94 17.28
CA ASN A 120 17.62 1.62 18.24
C ASN A 120 16.87 2.14 19.48
N ASP A 121 15.62 1.69 19.67
CA ASP A 121 14.79 2.04 20.83
C ASP A 121 14.74 0.88 21.83
#